data_AF-A0AAU9Z4F7-F1
#
_entry.id   AF-A0AAU9Z4F7-F1
#
_cell.length_a   1.000
_cell.length_b   1.000
_cell.length_c   1.000
_cell.angle_alpha   90.00
_cell.angle_beta   90.00
_cell.angle_gamma   90.00
#
_symmetry.space_group_name_H-M   'P 1'
#
loop_
_entity.id
_entity.type
_entity.pdbx_description
1 polymer ?
#
loop_
_entity_poly.entity_id
_entity_poly.type
_entity_poly.pdbx_seq_one_letter_code
_entity_poly.pdbx_strand_id
1 'polypeptide(L)'
;MSGPPGQESSERPAALALAQARFARGEFAEAQALYSAFIGQCASRGRKCSPEDLATAYNNRGQTKYFSVDFYEAMDDYTSAIETLPNFEVPYYNRGLIRYRLGYFDEALEDFRKALDLNPGFQDAVLSLKQTILDKEEKQRRHAEKGY
;
A
#
# COMPACT_ATOMS: atom_id res chain seq x y z
N MET A 1 22.31 -26.52 29.68
CA MET A 1 22.85 -25.94 28.45
C MET A 1 21.69 -25.49 27.60
N SER A 2 21.70 -24.21 27.32
CA SER A 2 20.72 -23.43 26.59
C SER A 2 20.72 -23.79 25.10
N GLY A 3 19.54 -23.92 24.52
CA GLY A 3 19.32 -23.67 23.10
C GLY A 3 18.01 -22.89 23.01
N PRO A 4 17.99 -21.64 22.52
CA PRO A 4 16.73 -20.95 22.31
C PRO A 4 15.97 -21.63 21.16
N PRO A 5 14.63 -21.67 21.19
CA PRO A 5 13.87 -22.14 20.04
C PRO A 5 14.20 -21.23 18.86
N GLY A 6 14.59 -21.86 17.75
CA GLY A 6 14.98 -21.23 16.52
C GLY A 6 14.00 -20.13 16.14
N GLN A 7 14.56 -18.94 15.92
CA GLN A 7 13.95 -17.91 15.12
C GLN A 7 13.59 -18.56 13.78
N GLU A 8 12.30 -18.83 13.56
CA GLU A 8 11.76 -19.02 12.23
C GLU A 8 11.88 -17.66 11.56
N SER A 9 13.07 -17.37 11.00
CA SER A 9 13.27 -16.25 10.11
C SER A 9 12.31 -16.48 8.96
N SER A 10 11.21 -15.72 8.95
CA SER A 10 10.20 -15.71 7.89
C SER A 10 10.89 -15.42 6.54
N GLU A 11 11.38 -16.46 5.89
CA GLU A 11 11.91 -16.38 4.54
C GLU A 11 10.76 -15.95 3.64
N ARG A 12 10.85 -14.74 3.08
CA ARG A 12 9.85 -14.25 2.13
C ARG A 12 9.66 -15.31 1.04
N PRO A 13 8.42 -15.73 0.76
CA PRO A 13 8.14 -16.73 -0.26
C PRO A 13 8.88 -16.42 -1.57
N ALA A 14 9.54 -17.42 -2.15
CA ALA A 14 10.34 -17.24 -3.38
C ALA A 14 9.54 -16.58 -4.52
N ALA A 15 8.23 -16.82 -4.59
CA ALA A 15 7.33 -16.18 -5.53
C ALA A 15 7.22 -14.65 -5.34
N LEU A 16 7.18 -14.17 -4.09
CA LEU A 16 7.18 -12.74 -3.79
C LEU A 16 8.53 -12.11 -4.10
N ALA A 17 9.63 -12.80 -3.80
CA ALA A 17 10.98 -12.32 -4.13
C ALA A 17 11.16 -12.17 -5.65
N LEU A 18 10.67 -13.13 -6.44
CA LEU A 18 10.70 -13.06 -7.89
C LEU A 18 9.86 -11.89 -8.43
N ALA A 19 8.63 -11.73 -7.94
CA ALA A 19 7.76 -10.60 -8.32
C ALA A 19 8.42 -9.25 -7.99
N GLN A 20 9.02 -9.13 -6.81
CA GLN A 20 9.75 -7.92 -6.40
C GLN A 20 10.97 -7.64 -7.29
N ALA A 21 11.69 -8.68 -7.72
CA ALA A 21 12.82 -8.53 -8.63
C ALA A 21 12.38 -8.00 -10.01
N ARG A 22 11.24 -8.47 -10.53
CA ARG A 22 10.63 -7.94 -11.77
C ARG A 22 10.24 -6.48 -11.61
N PHE A 23 9.58 -6.16 -10.50
CA PHE A 23 9.22 -4.78 -10.16
C PHE A 23 10.44 -3.84 -10.13
N ALA A 24 11.52 -4.26 -9.47
CA ALA A 24 12.75 -3.46 -9.37
C ALA A 24 13.43 -3.19 -10.73
N ARG A 25 13.14 -4.00 -11.74
CA ARG A 25 13.62 -3.82 -13.13
C ARG A 25 12.67 -2.99 -13.99
N GLY A 26 11.55 -2.54 -13.45
CA GLY A 26 10.50 -1.85 -14.21
C GLY A 26 9.64 -2.79 -15.06
N GLU A 27 9.75 -4.11 -14.87
CA GLU A 27 8.97 -5.13 -15.58
C GLU A 27 7.59 -5.27 -14.92
N PHE A 28 6.82 -4.17 -14.90
CA PHE A 28 5.58 -4.06 -14.11
C PHE A 28 4.51 -5.08 -14.52
N ALA A 29 4.34 -5.34 -15.81
CA ALA A 29 3.38 -6.36 -16.27
C ALA A 29 3.72 -7.77 -15.75
N GLU A 30 5.01 -8.14 -15.76
CA GLU A 30 5.47 -9.42 -15.22
C GLU A 30 5.32 -9.48 -13.70
N ALA A 31 5.69 -8.40 -13.00
CA ALA A 31 5.53 -8.30 -11.55
C ALA A 31 4.06 -8.47 -11.13
N GLN A 32 3.15 -7.77 -11.81
CA GLN A 32 1.70 -7.84 -11.56
C GLN A 32 1.15 -9.26 -11.78
N ALA A 33 1.58 -9.94 -12.86
CA ALA A 33 1.18 -11.31 -13.13
C ALA A 33 1.65 -12.26 -12.03
N LEU A 34 2.89 -12.10 -11.56
CA LEU A 34 3.44 -12.92 -10.48
C LEU A 34 2.75 -12.68 -9.13
N TYR A 35 2.48 -11.43 -8.77
CA TYR A 35 1.71 -11.12 -7.56
C TYR A 35 0.29 -11.69 -7.63
N SER A 36 -0.37 -11.58 -8.78
CA SER A 36 -1.71 -12.14 -8.98
C SER A 36 -1.72 -13.67 -8.88
N ALA A 37 -0.72 -14.34 -9.44
CA ALA A 37 -0.55 -15.79 -9.31
C ALA A 37 -0.35 -16.20 -7.85
N PHE A 38 0.48 -15.47 -7.09
CA PHE A 38 0.67 -15.73 -5.66
C PHE A 38 -0.64 -15.58 -4.87
N ILE A 39 -1.34 -14.45 -5.04
CA ILE A 39 -2.63 -14.18 -4.39
C ILE A 39 -3.65 -15.28 -4.72
N GLY A 40 -3.76 -15.68 -5.99
CA GLY A 40 -4.65 -16.75 -6.42
C GLY A 40 -4.32 -18.11 -5.79
N GLN A 41 -3.03 -18.43 -5.60
CA GLN A 41 -2.62 -19.64 -4.90
C GLN A 41 -2.99 -19.60 -3.41
N CYS A 42 -2.86 -18.44 -2.76
CA CYS A 42 -3.26 -18.25 -1.37
C CYS A 42 -4.77 -18.39 -1.14
N ALA A 43 -5.59 -17.98 -2.13
CA ALA A 43 -7.04 -18.16 -2.08
C ALA A 43 -7.47 -19.63 -2.31
N SER A 44 -6.59 -20.47 -2.83
CA SER A 44 -6.87 -21.89 -3.09
C SER A 44 -6.66 -22.74 -1.81
N ARG A 45 -7.48 -23.78 -1.62
CA ARG A 45 -7.48 -24.66 -0.43
C ARG A 45 -6.15 -25.41 -0.16
N GLY A 46 -5.14 -25.28 -1.01
CA GLY A 46 -3.90 -26.06 -0.97
C GLY A 46 -2.67 -25.37 -0.39
N ARG A 47 -2.63 -24.03 -0.28
CA ARG A 47 -1.47 -23.30 0.23
C ARG A 47 -1.85 -22.41 1.40
N LYS A 48 -1.20 -22.60 2.56
CA LYS A 48 -1.29 -21.66 3.68
C LYS A 48 -0.33 -20.50 3.41
N CYS A 49 -0.87 -19.33 3.11
CA CYS A 49 -0.12 -18.09 3.11
C CYS A 49 -0.30 -17.40 4.47
N SER A 50 0.76 -16.77 4.98
CA SER A 50 0.63 -15.91 6.15
C SER A 50 -0.18 -14.65 5.75
N PRO A 51 -0.94 -14.05 6.68
CA PRO A 51 -1.55 -12.74 6.47
C PRO A 51 -0.53 -11.68 6.04
N GLU A 52 0.69 -11.74 6.57
CA GLU A 52 1.79 -10.84 6.25
C GLU A 52 2.23 -10.96 4.78
N ASP A 53 2.42 -12.17 4.28
CA ASP A 53 2.80 -12.40 2.88
C ASP A 53 1.66 -12.00 1.94
N LEU A 54 0.41 -12.31 2.30
CA LEU A 54 -0.75 -11.98 1.48
C LEU A 54 -0.98 -10.46 1.42
N ALA A 55 -0.90 -9.76 2.55
CA ALA A 55 -1.00 -8.31 2.59
C ALA A 55 0.15 -7.63 1.83
N THR A 56 1.37 -8.18 1.94
CA THR A 56 2.55 -7.71 1.17
C THR A 56 2.32 -7.88 -0.34
N ALA A 57 1.75 -9.02 -0.77
CA ALA A 57 1.46 -9.28 -2.17
C ALA A 57 0.43 -8.30 -2.74
N TYR A 58 -0.66 -8.06 -1.99
CA TYR A 58 -1.66 -7.04 -2.36
C TYR A 58 -1.04 -5.66 -2.45
N ASN A 59 -0.28 -5.23 -1.42
CA ASN A 59 0.40 -3.93 -1.43
C ASN A 59 1.31 -3.75 -2.66
N ASN A 60 2.14 -4.74 -2.97
CA ASN A 60 3.10 -4.62 -4.05
C ASN A 60 2.43 -4.73 -5.44
N ARG A 61 1.34 -5.49 -5.56
CA ARG A 61 0.51 -5.47 -6.78
C ARG A 61 -0.15 -4.11 -6.98
N GLY A 62 -0.69 -3.52 -5.91
CA GLY A 62 -1.23 -2.17 -5.93
C GLY A 62 -0.17 -1.13 -6.34
N GLN A 63 1.06 -1.27 -5.83
CA GLN A 63 2.17 -0.41 -6.22
C GLN A 63 2.51 -0.55 -7.70
N THR A 64 2.50 -1.79 -8.23
CA THR A 64 2.74 -2.05 -9.64
C THR A 64 1.69 -1.35 -10.53
N LYS A 65 0.41 -1.49 -10.19
CA LYS A 65 -0.70 -0.81 -10.87
C LYS A 65 -0.63 0.71 -10.77
N TYR A 66 -0.21 1.24 -9.62
CA TYR A 66 0.03 2.67 -9.44
C TYR A 66 1.07 3.21 -10.43
N PHE A 67 2.18 2.49 -10.65
CA PHE A 67 3.17 2.87 -11.66
C PHE A 67 2.66 2.73 -13.10
N SER A 68 1.65 1.89 -13.32
CA SER A 68 0.89 1.79 -14.58
C SER A 68 -0.25 2.82 -14.71
N VAL A 69 -0.45 3.71 -13.72
CA VAL A 69 -1.51 4.73 -13.67
C VAL A 69 -2.93 4.13 -13.51
N ASP A 70 -3.03 2.86 -13.14
CA ASP A 70 -4.29 2.16 -12.84
C ASP A 70 -4.71 2.44 -11.39
N PHE A 71 -5.07 3.69 -11.12
CA PHE A 71 -5.23 4.20 -9.76
C PHE A 71 -6.36 3.53 -8.97
N TYR A 72 -7.51 3.23 -9.59
CA TYR A 72 -8.63 2.62 -8.87
C TYR A 72 -8.31 1.17 -8.50
N GLU A 73 -7.76 0.41 -9.45
CA GLU A 73 -7.34 -0.97 -9.24
C GLU A 73 -6.18 -1.09 -8.24
N ALA A 74 -5.33 -0.06 -8.14
CA ALA A 74 -4.31 0.04 -7.11
C ALA A 74 -4.93 0.31 -5.73
N MET A 75 -5.94 1.18 -5.63
CA MET A 75 -6.67 1.43 -4.39
C MET A 75 -7.41 0.19 -3.88
N ASP A 76 -7.97 -0.63 -4.78
CA ASP A 76 -8.61 -1.91 -4.43
C ASP A 76 -7.58 -2.85 -3.79
N ASP A 77 -6.39 -2.95 -4.38
CA ASP A 77 -5.30 -3.76 -3.84
C ASP A 77 -4.82 -3.27 -2.47
N TYR A 78 -4.64 -1.96 -2.30
CA TYR A 78 -4.29 -1.43 -0.98
C TYR A 78 -5.40 -1.68 0.05
N THR A 79 -6.67 -1.64 -0.37
CA THR A 79 -7.79 -1.96 0.52
C THR A 79 -7.79 -3.43 0.91
N SER A 80 -7.56 -4.36 -0.02
CA SER A 80 -7.38 -5.78 0.31
C SER A 80 -6.18 -6.03 1.23
N ALA A 81 -5.08 -5.29 1.07
CA ALA A 81 -3.94 -5.38 1.98
C ALA A 81 -4.30 -4.92 3.40
N ILE A 82 -5.04 -3.81 3.53
CA ILE A 82 -5.54 -3.29 4.81
C ILE A 82 -6.49 -4.28 5.49
N GLU A 83 -7.41 -4.88 4.74
CA GLU A 83 -8.35 -5.88 5.28
C GLU A 83 -7.63 -7.16 5.74
N THR A 84 -6.56 -7.53 5.03
CA THR A 84 -5.75 -8.71 5.37
C THR A 84 -4.88 -8.47 6.60
N LEU A 85 -4.25 -7.29 6.70
CA LEU A 85 -3.36 -6.92 7.80
C LEU A 85 -3.58 -5.46 8.22
N PRO A 86 -4.55 -5.19 9.13
CA PRO A 86 -4.95 -3.82 9.47
C PRO A 86 -3.89 -2.96 10.16
N ASN A 87 -2.84 -3.59 10.70
CA ASN A 87 -1.68 -2.93 11.32
C ASN A 87 -0.50 -2.74 10.34
N PHE A 88 -0.69 -3.00 9.05
CA PHE A 88 0.28 -2.68 8.01
C PHE A 88 0.10 -1.24 7.56
N GLU A 89 1.03 -0.35 7.89
CA GLU A 89 0.93 1.09 7.66
C GLU A 89 1.09 1.49 6.19
N VAL A 90 1.89 0.73 5.43
CA VAL A 90 2.30 1.10 4.06
C VAL A 90 1.12 1.16 3.08
N PRO A 91 0.15 0.22 3.07
CA PRO A 91 -1.05 0.32 2.25
C PRO A 91 -1.90 1.57 2.50
N TYR A 92 -2.03 2.02 3.76
CA TYR A 92 -2.75 3.26 4.06
C TYR A 92 -2.04 4.45 3.41
N TYR A 93 -0.73 4.57 3.61
CA TYR A 93 0.06 5.63 2.97
C TYR A 93 -0.08 5.62 1.43
N ASN A 94 0.05 4.45 0.81
CA ASN A 94 -0.02 4.34 -0.65
C ASN A 94 -1.44 4.67 -1.20
N ARG A 95 -2.50 4.26 -0.50
CA ARG A 95 -3.88 4.62 -0.87
C ARG A 95 -4.13 6.11 -0.68
N GLY A 96 -3.60 6.70 0.39
CA GLY A 96 -3.65 8.13 0.66
C GLY A 96 -2.99 8.96 -0.43
N LEU A 97 -1.84 8.52 -0.97
CA LEU A 97 -1.17 9.17 -2.10
C LEU A 97 -2.05 9.22 -3.36
N ILE A 98 -2.77 8.14 -3.66
CA ILE A 98 -3.69 8.11 -4.80
C ILE A 98 -4.86 9.06 -4.56
N ARG A 99 -5.50 8.98 -3.39
CA ARG A 99 -6.62 9.86 -3.01
C ARG A 99 -6.23 11.33 -3.09
N TYR A 100 -5.05 11.68 -2.60
CA TYR A 100 -4.48 13.02 -2.72
C TYR A 100 -4.34 13.45 -4.20
N ARG A 101 -3.76 12.60 -5.06
CA ARG A 101 -3.62 12.89 -6.50
C ARG A 101 -4.95 13.09 -7.21
N LEU A 102 -5.99 12.37 -6.79
CA LEU A 102 -7.35 12.51 -7.33
C LEU A 102 -8.12 13.69 -6.71
N GLY A 103 -7.54 14.40 -5.73
CA GLY A 103 -8.17 15.55 -5.06
C GLY A 103 -9.18 15.18 -3.98
N TYR A 104 -9.22 13.90 -3.57
CA TYR A 104 -9.97 13.37 -2.44
C TYR A 104 -9.19 13.63 -1.14
N PHE A 105 -9.08 14.92 -0.78
CA PHE A 105 -8.19 15.35 0.30
C PHE A 105 -8.63 14.85 1.67
N ASP A 106 -9.93 14.76 1.95
CA ASP A 106 -10.41 14.29 3.25
C ASP A 106 -10.05 12.83 3.49
N GLU A 107 -10.28 11.99 2.49
CA GLU A 107 -9.97 10.56 2.52
C GLU A 107 -8.45 10.30 2.54
N ALA A 108 -7.66 11.16 1.87
CA ALA A 108 -6.20 11.11 1.96
C ALA A 108 -5.69 11.44 3.37
N LEU A 109 -6.26 12.46 4.03
CA LEU A 109 -5.91 12.82 5.41
C LEU A 109 -6.21 11.69 6.39
N GLU A 110 -7.34 10.99 6.23
CA GLU A 110 -7.68 9.81 7.03
C GLU A 110 -6.64 8.70 6.89
N ASP A 111 -6.25 8.38 5.65
CA ASP A 111 -5.25 7.35 5.37
C ASP A 111 -3.86 7.73 5.92
N PHE A 112 -3.41 8.97 5.73
CA PHE A 112 -2.12 9.41 6.26
C PHE A 112 -2.09 9.43 7.78
N ARG A 113 -3.18 9.86 8.45
CA ARG A 113 -3.28 9.78 9.91
C ARG A 113 -3.22 8.34 10.38
N LYS A 114 -3.93 7.43 9.71
CA LYS A 114 -3.92 6.02 10.09
C LYS A 114 -2.53 5.39 9.94
N ALA A 115 -1.80 5.74 8.88
CA ALA A 115 -0.40 5.31 8.72
C ALA A 115 0.49 5.82 9.87
N LEU A 116 0.30 7.06 10.32
CA LEU A 116 1.04 7.66 11.43
C LEU A 116 0.64 7.11 12.81
N ASP A 117 -0.63 6.74 13.00
CA ASP A 117 -1.09 6.07 14.22
C ASP A 117 -0.41 4.71 14.40
N LEU A 118 -0.17 4.00 13.28
CA LEU A 118 0.52 2.71 13.26
C LEU A 118 2.04 2.88 13.35
N ASN A 119 2.60 3.88 12.67
CA ASN A 119 4.02 4.18 12.66
C ASN A 119 4.25 5.71 12.77
N PRO A 120 4.39 6.23 14.00
CA PRO A 120 4.61 7.66 14.23
C PRO A 120 5.90 8.21 13.61
N GLY A 121 6.85 7.33 13.27
CA GLY A 121 8.12 7.67 12.64
C GLY A 121 8.07 7.73 11.10
N PHE A 122 6.91 7.50 10.48
CA PHE A 122 6.77 7.48 9.03
C PHE A 122 6.83 8.90 8.42
N GLN A 123 8.06 9.38 8.19
CA GLN A 123 8.34 10.75 7.76
C GLN A 123 7.59 11.15 6.48
N ASP A 124 7.50 10.27 5.49
CA ASP A 124 6.79 10.54 4.24
C ASP A 124 5.28 10.77 4.46
N ALA A 125 4.67 10.04 5.39
CA ALA A 125 3.28 10.25 5.77
C ALA A 125 3.09 11.59 6.49
N VAL A 126 4.05 12.02 7.33
CA VAL A 126 4.02 13.36 7.97
C VAL A 126 4.05 14.47 6.91
N LEU A 127 4.95 14.36 5.93
CA LEU A 127 5.08 15.34 4.86
C LEU A 127 3.81 15.37 3.99
N SER A 128 3.30 14.20 3.61
CA SER A 128 2.09 14.08 2.79
C SER A 128 0.85 14.61 3.50
N LEU A 129 0.71 14.35 4.80
CA LEU A 129 -0.37 14.91 5.63
C LEU A 129 -0.32 16.45 5.64
N LYS A 130 0.86 17.04 5.90
CA LYS A 130 1.04 18.50 5.91
C LYS A 130 0.71 19.12 4.55
N GLN A 131 1.23 18.52 3.47
CA GLN A 131 0.96 19.00 2.11
C GLN A 131 -0.54 18.95 1.78
N THR A 132 -1.20 17.84 2.11
CA THR A 132 -2.64 17.67 1.85
C THR A 132 -3.50 18.72 2.57
N ILE A 133 -3.12 19.11 3.80
CA ILE A 133 -3.81 20.18 4.53
C ILE A 133 -3.70 21.52 3.77
N LEU A 134 -2.48 21.88 3.36
CA LEU A 134 -2.22 23.14 2.64
C LEU A 134 -2.98 23.21 1.32
N ASP A 135 -2.97 22.13 0.54
CA ASP A 135 -3.64 22.10 -0.77
C ASP A 135 -5.17 22.09 -0.63
N LYS A 136 -5.69 21.44 0.41
CA LYS A 136 -7.11 21.48 0.74
C LYS A 136 -7.55 22.92 1.08
N GLU A 137 -6.80 23.62 1.93
CA GLU A 137 -7.08 25.02 2.28
C GLU A 137 -6.97 25.95 1.07
N GLU A 138 -5.96 25.77 0.22
CA GLU A 138 -5.80 26.54 -1.01
C GLU A 138 -6.96 26.30 -1.99
N LYS A 139 -7.40 25.05 -2.17
CA LYS A 139 -8.57 24.70 -2.98
C LYS A 139 -9.83 25.40 -2.43
N GLN A 140 -10.05 25.36 -1.12
CA GLN A 140 -11.20 26.03 -0.49
C GLN A 140 -11.18 27.54 -0.69
N ARG A 141 -10.03 28.20 -0.52
CA ARG A 141 -9.87 29.64 -0.78
C ARG A 141 -10.20 30.01 -2.22
N ARG A 142 -9.65 29.28 -3.20
CA ARG A 142 -9.94 29.52 -4.62
C ARG A 142 -11.41 29.33 -4.98
N HIS A 143 -12.11 28.41 -4.32
CA HIS A 143 -13.55 28.24 -4.51
C HIS A 143 -14.36 29.40 -3.92
N ALA A 144 -13.95 29.93 -2.76
CA ALA A 144 -14.61 31.09 -2.15
C ALA A 144 -14.43 32.37 -2.99
N GLU A 145 -13.26 32.59 -3.59
CA GLU A 145 -12.95 33.75 -4.43
C GLU A 145 -13.70 33.76 -5.77
N LYS A 146 -14.06 32.59 -6.31
CA LYS A 146 -14.79 32.46 -7.58
C LYS A 146 -16.32 32.49 -7.41
N GLY A 147 -16.81 32.53 -6.17
CA GLY A 147 -18.23 32.51 -5.85
C GLY A 147 -18.89 33.90 -5.69
N TYR A 148 -18.19 34.98 -6.06
CA TYR A 148 -18.63 36.38 -5.99
C TYR A 148 -18.49 37.02 -7.38
#